data_AF-A0A7S3HSG2-F1
#
_entry.id   AF-A0A7S3HSG2-F1
#
_cell.length_a   1.000
_cell.length_b   1.000
_cell.length_c   1.000
_cell.angle_alpha   90.00
_cell.angle_beta   90.00
_cell.angle_gamma   90.00
#
_symmetry.space_group_name_H-M   'P 1'
#
loop_
_entity.id
_entity.type
_entity.pdbx_description
1 polymer ?
#
loop_
_entity_poly.entity_id
_entity_poly.type
_entity_poly.pdbx_seq_one_letter_code
_entity_poly.pdbx_strand_id
1 'polypeptide(L)'
;VAGMKPGSVIVDLAAVGGGNCELTKLNEAYTTPNGIKIIGYADLPARMAEQASAMYAQNMANLLKHVQGKEKAAGFLPNLNKHLDDGEAGDIVSRSIVCCRNGQPVQMPPPPQPTPM
;
A
#
# COMPACT_ATOMS: atom_id res chain seq x y z
N VAL A 1 0.26 7.64 -27.40
CA VAL A 1 1.75 7.61 -27.50
C VAL A 1 2.26 8.07 -28.87
N ALA A 2 1.69 7.61 -29.99
CA ALA A 2 2.19 7.93 -31.34
C ALA A 2 2.30 9.43 -31.69
N GLY A 3 1.40 10.28 -31.15
CA GLY A 3 1.40 11.73 -31.39
C GLY A 3 2.32 12.57 -30.48
N MET A 4 3.10 11.94 -29.60
CA MET A 4 4.04 12.66 -28.73
C MET A 4 5.29 13.09 -29.51
N LYS A 5 5.92 14.19 -29.11
CA LYS A 5 7.18 14.64 -29.71
C LYS A 5 8.30 13.61 -29.43
N PRO A 6 9.15 13.28 -30.41
CA PRO A 6 10.33 12.44 -30.17
C PRO A 6 11.18 12.97 -29.01
N GLY A 7 11.69 12.07 -28.16
CA GLY A 7 12.41 12.41 -26.93
C GLY A 7 11.52 12.56 -25.69
N SER A 8 10.19 12.51 -25.82
CA SER A 8 9.31 12.50 -24.64
C SER A 8 9.48 11.22 -23.81
N VAL A 9 9.14 11.30 -22.52
CA VAL A 9 9.21 10.17 -21.57
C VAL A 9 7.85 9.94 -20.94
N ILE A 10 7.43 8.67 -20.86
CA ILE A 10 6.26 8.21 -20.10
C ILE A 10 6.77 7.38 -18.93
N VAL A 11 6.32 7.70 -17.72
CA VAL A 11 6.54 6.90 -16.52
C VAL A 11 5.20 6.37 -16.05
N ASP A 12 5.01 5.05 -16.14
CA ASP A 12 3.75 4.40 -15.78
C ASP A 12 3.84 3.78 -14.39
N LEU A 13 3.30 4.49 -13.39
CA LEU A 13 3.28 4.04 -12.00
C LEU A 13 2.28 2.90 -11.74
N ALA A 14 1.39 2.61 -12.69
CA ALA A 14 0.36 1.59 -12.58
C ALA A 14 0.72 0.28 -13.30
N ALA A 15 1.98 0.12 -13.72
CA ALA A 15 2.43 -1.02 -14.54
C ALA A 15 2.06 -2.40 -13.97
N VAL A 16 2.06 -2.55 -12.63
CA VAL A 16 1.72 -3.81 -11.94
C VAL A 16 0.24 -4.19 -12.05
N GLY A 17 -0.65 -3.19 -12.15
CA GLY A 17 -2.11 -3.37 -12.11
C GLY A 17 -2.81 -3.33 -13.47
N GLY A 18 -2.08 -3.54 -14.57
CA GLY A 18 -2.58 -3.44 -15.94
C GLY A 18 -2.01 -2.28 -16.75
N GLY A 19 -1.42 -1.27 -16.10
CA GLY A 19 -0.77 -0.13 -16.75
C GLY A 19 -1.74 0.95 -17.26
N ASN A 20 -1.35 2.21 -17.15
CA ASN A 20 -2.09 3.34 -17.75
C ASN A 20 -1.72 3.56 -19.22
N CYS A 21 -0.58 3.03 -19.66
CA CYS A 21 -0.11 3.13 -21.03
C CYS A 21 -0.14 1.74 -21.67
N GLU A 22 -0.88 1.61 -22.78
CA GLU A 22 -1.04 0.37 -23.54
C GLU A 22 0.30 -0.24 -24.01
N LEU A 23 1.31 0.61 -24.20
CA LEU A 23 2.66 0.20 -24.61
C LEU A 23 3.58 -0.11 -23.42
N THR A 24 3.11 -0.02 -22.18
CA THR A 24 3.90 -0.36 -20.99
C THR A 24 4.28 -1.83 -21.02
N LYS A 25 5.56 -2.11 -20.77
CA LYS A 25 6.07 -3.45 -20.51
C LYS A 25 6.53 -3.51 -19.06
N LEU A 26 5.95 -4.43 -18.31
CA LEU A 26 6.23 -4.59 -16.88
C LEU A 26 7.73 -4.85 -16.67
N ASN A 27 8.34 -4.11 -15.76
CA ASN A 27 9.76 -4.18 -15.40
C ASN A 27 10.75 -3.77 -16.49
N GLU A 28 10.28 -3.10 -17.55
CA GLU A 28 11.15 -2.62 -18.63
C GLU A 28 11.20 -1.09 -18.72
N ALA A 29 12.31 -0.59 -19.25
CA ALA A 29 12.40 0.76 -19.79
C ALA A 29 12.96 0.72 -21.21
N TYR A 30 12.13 0.99 -22.21
CA TYR A 30 12.50 0.90 -23.62
C TYR A 30 12.06 2.13 -24.41
N THR A 31 12.62 2.31 -25.60
CA THR A 31 12.27 3.42 -26.49
C THR A 31 11.45 2.88 -27.66
N THR A 32 10.31 3.48 -27.94
CA THR A 32 9.44 3.12 -29.06
C THR A 32 10.06 3.51 -30.40
N PRO A 33 9.59 2.96 -31.54
CA PRO A 33 10.10 3.33 -32.87
C PRO A 33 9.99 4.84 -33.20
N ASN A 34 9.00 5.54 -32.65
CA ASN A 34 8.83 6.98 -32.81
C ASN A 34 9.60 7.83 -31.77
N GLY A 35 10.53 7.23 -31.02
CA GLY A 35 11.47 7.94 -30.16
C GLY A 35 10.96 8.30 -28.76
N ILE A 36 9.94 7.61 -28.24
CA ILE A 36 9.38 7.87 -26.89
C ILE A 36 9.93 6.84 -25.92
N LYS A 37 10.52 7.29 -24.80
CA LYS A 37 10.98 6.39 -23.73
C LYS A 37 9.79 6.05 -22.83
N ILE A 38 9.53 4.77 -22.61
CA ILE A 38 8.50 4.28 -21.69
C ILE A 38 9.21 3.56 -20.54
N ILE A 39 8.83 3.88 -19.31
CA ILE A 39 9.35 3.28 -18.07
C ILE A 39 8.18 2.63 -17.32
N GLY A 40 8.23 1.30 -17.17
CA GLY A 40 7.20 0.47 -16.55
C GLY A 40 7.72 -0.37 -15.37
N TYR A 41 8.65 0.16 -14.58
CA TYR A 41 9.21 -0.55 -13.43
C TYR A 41 8.16 -0.77 -12.33
N ALA A 42 8.03 -2.01 -11.84
CA ALA A 42 7.15 -2.33 -10.71
C ALA A 42 7.72 -1.92 -9.36
N ASP A 43 9.03 -1.71 -9.29
CA ASP A 43 9.82 -1.64 -8.07
C ASP A 43 10.39 -0.23 -7.81
N LEU A 44 9.69 0.82 -8.26
CA LEU A 44 10.15 2.20 -8.13
C LEU A 44 10.56 2.58 -6.68
N PRO A 45 9.83 2.20 -5.62
CA PRO A 45 10.28 2.45 -4.25
C PRO A 45 11.61 1.77 -3.90
N ALA A 46 11.89 0.57 -4.44
CA ALA A 46 13.13 -0.16 -4.18
C ALA A 46 14.36 0.54 -4.78
N ARG A 47 14.17 1.43 -5.76
CA ARG A 47 15.23 2.26 -6.35
C ARG A 47 15.63 3.45 -5.47
N MET A 48 14.85 3.70 -4.41
CA MET A 48 15.16 4.62 -3.31
C MET A 48 15.06 3.87 -1.97
N ALA A 49 15.77 2.74 -1.87
CA ALA A 49 15.62 1.78 -0.80
C ALA A 49 15.76 2.38 0.61
N GLU A 50 16.69 3.32 0.80
CA GLU A 50 16.90 3.98 2.10
C GLU A 50 15.67 4.77 2.53
N GLN A 51 15.15 5.64 1.67
CA GLN A 51 13.98 6.47 1.94
C GLN A 51 12.72 5.62 2.09
N ALA A 52 12.52 4.64 1.20
CA ALA A 52 11.39 3.73 1.27
C ALA A 52 11.38 2.95 2.60
N SER A 53 12.55 2.45 3.03
CA SER A 53 12.70 1.74 4.30
C SER A 53 12.42 2.63 5.50
N ALA A 54 12.95 3.86 5.51
CA ALA A 54 12.70 4.82 6.58
C ALA A 54 11.21 5.17 6.72
N MET A 55 10.52 5.46 5.61
CA MET A 55 9.09 5.75 5.63
C MET A 55 8.26 4.54 6.07
N TYR A 56 8.60 3.34 5.59
CA TYR A 56 7.93 2.11 6.00
C TYR A 56 8.12 1.83 7.49
N ALA A 57 9.35 1.94 8.01
CA ALA A 57 9.64 1.75 9.43
C ALA A 57 8.89 2.76 10.30
N GLN A 58 8.79 4.02 9.86
CA GLN A 58 8.02 5.05 10.56
C GLN A 58 6.52 4.72 10.60
N ASN A 59 5.95 4.25 9.48
CA ASN A 59 4.56 3.82 9.42
C ASN A 59 4.29 2.64 10.37
N MET A 60 5.18 1.64 10.39
CA MET A 60 5.07 0.50 11.31
C MET A 60 5.19 0.94 12.77
N ALA A 61 6.15 1.80 13.10
CA ALA A 61 6.30 2.33 14.45
C ALA A 61 5.07 3.11 14.92
N ASN A 62 4.45 3.89 14.02
CA ASN A 62 3.22 4.63 14.31
C ASN A 62 2.02 3.68 14.49
N LEU A 63 1.89 2.63 13.66
CA LEU A 63 0.85 1.63 13.82
C LEU A 63 0.97 0.88 15.15
N LEU A 64 2.17 0.43 15.51
CA LEU A 64 2.41 -0.22 16.80
C LEU A 64 2.06 0.72 17.97
N LYS A 65 2.43 2.01 17.86
CA LYS A 65 2.06 3.02 18.85
C LYS A 65 0.56 3.26 18.98
N HIS A 66 -0.17 3.23 17.85
CA HIS A 66 -1.63 3.33 17.84
C HIS A 66 -2.27 2.18 18.59
N VAL A 67 -1.90 0.94 18.26
CA VAL A 67 -2.48 -0.27 18.86
C VAL A 67 -2.14 -0.38 20.36
N GLN A 68 -0.88 -0.11 20.73
CA GLN A 68 -0.42 -0.32 22.10
C GLN A 68 -0.99 0.70 23.12
N GLY A 69 -1.58 1.80 22.67
CA GLY A 69 -2.25 2.77 23.53
C GLY A 69 -1.33 3.43 24.56
N LYS A 70 -1.89 3.72 25.75
CA LYS A 70 -1.18 4.43 26.84
C LYS A 70 -0.22 3.50 27.59
N GLU A 71 -0.47 2.20 27.51
CA GLU A 71 0.22 1.14 28.20
C GLU A 71 1.57 0.79 27.52
N LYS A 72 1.90 1.48 26.42
CA LYS A 72 3.10 1.24 25.61
C LYS A 72 3.21 -0.24 25.24
N ALA A 73 4.41 -0.80 25.13
CA ALA A 73 4.61 -2.18 24.67
C ALA A 73 3.78 -3.23 25.41
N ALA A 74 3.48 -3.03 26.70
CA ALA A 74 2.64 -3.94 27.49
C ALA A 74 1.16 -3.95 27.03
N GLY A 75 0.70 -2.88 26.38
CA GLY A 75 -0.65 -2.75 25.85
C GLY A 75 -0.88 -3.41 24.50
N PHE A 76 0.17 -3.74 23.73
CA PHE A 76 0.01 -4.17 22.34
C PHE A 76 -0.94 -5.38 22.19
N LEU A 77 -0.60 -6.53 22.80
CA LEU A 77 -1.43 -7.73 22.69
C LEU A 77 -2.80 -7.59 23.38
N PRO A 78 -2.90 -7.05 24.62
CA PRO A 78 -4.19 -6.86 25.27
C PRO A 78 -5.14 -5.95 24.47
N ASN A 79 -4.65 -4.81 23.97
CA ASN A 79 -5.47 -3.87 23.21
C ASN A 79 -5.86 -4.44 21.85
N LEU A 80 -4.94 -5.11 21.15
CA LEU A 80 -5.24 -5.76 19.89
C LEU A 80 -6.35 -6.81 20.06
N ASN A 81 -6.24 -7.69 21.05
CA ASN A 81 -7.27 -8.70 21.32
C ASN A 81 -8.60 -8.05 21.69
N LYS A 82 -8.57 -7.03 22.56
CA LYS A 82 -9.77 -6.28 22.92
C LYS A 82 -10.45 -5.66 21.70
N HIS A 83 -9.71 -5.01 20.82
CA HIS A 83 -10.28 -4.42 19.60
C HIS A 83 -10.91 -5.46 18.67
N LEU A 84 -10.40 -6.70 18.66
CA LEU A 84 -10.99 -7.79 17.89
C LEU A 84 -12.23 -8.37 18.58
N ASP A 85 -12.21 -8.51 19.90
CA ASP A 85 -13.29 -9.09 20.70
C ASP A 85 -14.50 -8.15 20.84
N ASP A 86 -14.26 -6.84 20.86
CA ASP A 86 -15.31 -5.81 20.96
C ASP A 86 -16.15 -5.65 19.66
N GLY A 87 -15.82 -6.39 18.60
CA GLY A 87 -16.57 -6.36 17.34
C GLY A 87 -16.69 -4.94 16.77
N GLU A 88 -17.91 -4.49 16.46
CA GLU A 88 -18.14 -3.14 15.92
C GLU A 88 -17.76 -1.99 16.87
N ALA A 89 -17.61 -2.25 18.16
CA ALA A 89 -17.11 -1.24 19.12
C ALA A 89 -15.58 -1.17 19.19
N GLY A 90 -14.88 -2.15 18.59
CA GLY A 90 -13.43 -2.20 18.54
C GLY A 90 -12.83 -1.23 17.52
N ASP A 91 -11.56 -0.88 17.72
CA ASP A 91 -10.82 0.00 16.81
C ASP A 91 -10.79 -0.56 15.38
N ILE A 92 -11.31 0.22 14.44
CA ILE A 92 -11.47 -0.18 13.04
C ILE A 92 -10.12 -0.49 12.37
N VAL A 93 -9.06 0.22 12.73
CA VAL A 93 -7.72 0.00 12.15
C VAL A 93 -7.21 -1.38 12.54
N SER A 94 -7.26 -1.69 13.83
CA SER A 94 -6.86 -3.00 14.37
C SER A 94 -7.65 -4.15 13.75
N ARG A 95 -8.98 -4.00 13.61
CA ARG A 95 -9.84 -5.01 12.97
C ARG A 95 -9.59 -5.18 11.47
N SER A 96 -9.16 -4.12 10.77
CA SER A 96 -8.96 -4.15 9.32
C SER A 96 -7.62 -4.75 8.89
N ILE A 97 -6.61 -4.77 9.77
CA ILE A 97 -5.27 -5.29 9.46
C ILE A 97 -5.06 -6.75 9.87
N VAL A 98 -5.90 -7.30 10.75
CA VAL A 98 -5.78 -8.70 11.22
C VAL A 98 -6.60 -9.62 10.32
N CYS A 99 -5.92 -10.41 9.49
CA CYS A 99 -6.57 -11.39 8.62
C CYS A 99 -6.88 -12.73 9.32
N CYS A 100 -6.11 -13.09 10.35
CA CYS A 100 -6.26 -14.36 11.06
C CYS A 100 -5.88 -14.27 12.54
N ARG A 101 -6.53 -15.08 13.37
CA ARG A 101 -6.26 -15.23 14.80
C ARG A 101 -6.40 -16.70 15.19
N ASN A 102 -5.39 -17.26 15.87
CA ASN A 102 -5.36 -18.67 16.27
C ASN A 102 -5.60 -19.65 15.11
N GLY A 103 -5.04 -19.35 13.94
CA GLY A 103 -5.18 -20.16 12.73
C GLY A 103 -6.56 -20.07 12.06
N GLN A 104 -7.49 -19.28 12.60
CA GLN A 104 -8.81 -19.05 12.00
C GLN A 104 -8.86 -17.69 11.31
N PRO A 105 -9.55 -17.56 10.17
CA PRO A 105 -9.77 -16.26 9.55
C PRO A 105 -10.59 -15.35 10.45
N VAL A 106 -10.26 -14.06 10.47
CA VAL A 106 -11.06 -13.03 11.15
C VAL A 106 -11.94 -12.36 10.10
N GLN A 107 -13.21 -12.13 10.44
CA GLN A 107 -14.11 -11.40 9.56
C GLN A 107 -13.65 -9.95 9.42
N MET A 108 -13.32 -9.56 8.19
CA MET A 108 -12.93 -8.20 7.88
C MET A 108 -14.12 -7.25 8.11
N PRO A 109 -13.91 -6.07 8.74
CA PRO A 109 -14.93 -5.05 8.83
C PRO A 109 -15.45 -4.68 7.43
N PRO A 110 -16.75 -4.34 7.29
CA PRO A 110 -17.25 -3.82 6.02
C PRO A 110 -16.49 -2.54 5.64
N PRO A 111 -16.28 -2.27 4.34
CA PRO A 111 -15.67 -1.02 3.92
C PRO A 111 -16.51 0.16 4.43
N PRO A 112 -15.87 1.26 4.85
CA PRO A 112 -16.60 2.45 5.28
C PRO A 112 -17.53 2.90 4.15
N GLN A 113 -18.78 3.23 4.52
CA GLN A 113 -19.72 3.73 3.52
C GLN A 113 -19.24 5.09 3.00
N PRO A 114 -19.44 5.38 1.69
CA PRO A 114 -19.12 6.69 1.16
C PRO A 114 -19.84 7.77 1.98
N THR A 115 -19.13 8.84 2.31
CA THR A 115 -19.79 10.01 2.89
C THR A 115 -20.87 10.47 1.91
N PRO A 116 -22.13 10.64 2.34
CA PRO A 116 -23.16 11.23 1.49
C PRO A 116 -22.65 12.56 0.94
N MET A 117 -22.78 12.77 -0.37
CA MET A 117 -22.47 14.05 -1.01
C MET A 117 -23.44 15.15 -0.57
#